data_AF-A0A8S2SV76-F1
#
_entry.id   AF-A0A8S2SV76-F1
#
_cell.length_a   1.000
_cell.length_b   1.000
_cell.length_c   1.000
_cell.angle_alpha   90.00
_cell.angle_beta   90.00
_cell.angle_gamma   90.00
#
_symmetry.space_group_name_H-M   'P 1'
#
loop_
_entity.id
_entity.type
_entity.pdbx_description
1 polymer ?
#
loop_
_entity_poly.entity_id
_entity_poly.type
_entity_poly.pdbx_seq_one_letter_code
_entity_poly.pdbx_strand_id
1 'polypeptide(L)'
;MKKDFLQHFPRSKSDHDAIPFGHFIMVMFWLDGASLDAKLAGVFLYLNNGGPITAPMIAVLLRYLYTDVKDSEIKPLSIQCMKQLGSNENGELNQKQFVEGVKRLIPRDELEEILGFNIVPAKLLDEVNRLPSPELSVTNPRSKLNFQDYDLISNDELQKISLRASRKNWPKLAYKLGFLEYDVEAYQELKNYDSEATIYALLQIWREEEGDTATKQRLREALSESGLDELIPILN
;
A
#
# COMPACT_ATOMS: atom_id res chain seq x y z
N MET A 1 -4.02 -21.85 -12.52
CA MET A 1 -4.07 -20.47 -13.06
C MET A 1 -2.76 -19.79 -12.68
N LYS A 2 -1.80 -19.65 -13.63
CA LYS A 2 -0.64 -18.77 -13.40
C LYS A 2 -1.16 -17.35 -13.61
N LYS A 3 -1.69 -16.74 -12.55
CA LYS A 3 -1.78 -15.27 -12.53
C LYS A 3 -0.33 -14.81 -12.42
N ASP A 4 0.17 -14.14 -13.44
CA ASP A 4 1.51 -13.58 -13.39
C ASP A 4 1.46 -12.45 -12.36
N PHE A 5 2.20 -12.56 -11.27
CA PHE A 5 2.26 -11.52 -10.24
C PHE A 5 2.55 -10.14 -10.84
N LEU A 6 3.34 -10.12 -11.90
CA LEU A 6 3.70 -8.93 -12.66
C LEU A 6 2.50 -8.28 -13.37
N GLN A 7 1.39 -8.98 -13.61
CA GLN A 7 0.19 -8.40 -14.24
C GLN A 7 -0.48 -7.32 -13.36
N HIS A 8 -0.20 -7.32 -12.05
CA HIS A 8 -0.70 -6.31 -11.11
C HIS A 8 0.25 -5.12 -10.95
N PHE A 9 1.40 -5.16 -11.62
CA PHE A 9 2.31 -4.02 -11.61
C PHE A 9 1.74 -2.94 -12.55
N PRO A 10 1.81 -1.66 -12.15
CA PRO A 10 1.43 -0.57 -13.02
C PRO A 10 2.22 -0.64 -14.35
N ARG A 11 1.52 -0.70 -15.48
CA ARG A 11 2.11 -0.86 -16.81
C ARG A 11 2.40 0.48 -17.48
N SER A 12 3.30 0.47 -18.46
CA SER A 12 3.56 1.66 -19.27
C SER A 12 2.33 2.02 -20.11
N LYS A 13 2.06 3.32 -20.29
CA LYS A 13 1.00 3.81 -21.19
C LYS A 13 1.36 3.63 -22.67
N SER A 14 2.65 3.56 -23.01
CA SER A 14 3.13 3.39 -24.39
C SER A 14 3.30 1.92 -24.79
N ASP A 15 3.42 1.03 -23.82
CA ASP A 15 3.59 -0.40 -24.01
C ASP A 15 2.95 -1.14 -22.83
N HIS A 16 1.72 -1.62 -23.03
CA HIS A 16 0.94 -2.26 -21.97
C HIS A 16 1.57 -3.56 -21.46
N ASP A 17 2.52 -4.14 -22.18
CA ASP A 17 3.26 -5.33 -21.75
C ASP A 17 4.55 -4.97 -21.00
N ALA A 18 4.96 -3.71 -20.97
CA ALA A 18 6.14 -3.26 -20.24
C ALA A 18 5.80 -2.73 -18.83
N ILE A 19 6.63 -3.09 -17.85
CA ILE A 19 6.63 -2.52 -16.50
C ILE A 19 7.80 -1.53 -16.43
N PRO A 20 7.53 -0.21 -16.31
CA PRO A 20 8.58 0.78 -16.09
C PRO A 20 9.38 0.45 -14.83
N PHE A 21 10.70 0.64 -14.88
CA PHE A 21 11.58 0.37 -13.74
C PHE A 21 11.14 1.11 -12.46
N GLY A 22 10.65 2.35 -12.59
CA GLY A 22 10.11 3.10 -11.46
C GLY A 22 8.90 2.42 -10.79
N HIS A 23 7.96 1.88 -11.57
CA HIS A 23 6.81 1.13 -11.06
C HIS A 23 7.24 -0.18 -10.40
N PHE A 24 8.22 -0.87 -10.98
CA PHE A 24 8.80 -2.05 -10.38
C PHE A 24 9.40 -1.75 -9.01
N ILE A 25 10.24 -0.70 -8.91
CA ILE A 25 10.88 -0.28 -7.67
C ILE A 25 9.84 0.17 -6.63
N MET A 26 8.80 0.91 -7.03
CA MET A 26 7.71 1.27 -6.12
C MET A 26 7.01 0.06 -5.51
N VAL A 27 6.67 -0.95 -6.32
CA VAL A 27 6.03 -2.17 -5.81
C VAL A 27 6.98 -2.94 -4.89
N MET A 28 8.28 -2.99 -5.20
CA MET A 28 9.28 -3.60 -4.32
C MET A 28 9.39 -2.87 -2.98
N PHE A 29 9.46 -1.53 -2.99
CA PHE A 29 9.48 -0.73 -1.75
C PHE A 29 8.20 -0.88 -0.94
N TRP A 30 7.05 -0.94 -1.60
CA TRP A 30 5.78 -1.22 -0.93
C TRP A 30 5.78 -2.60 -0.28
N LEU A 31 6.26 -3.65 -0.98
CA LEU A 31 6.36 -4.99 -0.40
C LEU A 31 7.31 -5.04 0.82
N ASP A 32 8.38 -4.23 0.81
CA ASP A 32 9.34 -4.13 1.92
C ASP A 32 8.71 -3.43 3.14
N GLY A 33 8.13 -2.24 2.93
CA GLY A 33 7.69 -1.34 3.99
C GLY A 33 6.22 -1.43 4.41
N ALA A 34 5.36 -2.09 3.63
CA ALA A 34 3.92 -2.15 3.93
C ALA A 34 3.64 -2.88 5.25
N SER A 35 2.66 -2.36 6.00
CA SER A 35 2.16 -3.01 7.20
C SER A 35 1.55 -4.38 6.88
N LEU A 36 1.43 -5.22 7.90
CA LEU A 36 0.79 -6.54 7.75
C LEU A 36 -0.62 -6.44 7.16
N ASP A 37 -1.39 -5.44 7.61
CA ASP A 37 -2.76 -5.20 7.13
C ASP A 37 -2.76 -4.78 5.65
N ALA A 38 -1.85 -3.89 5.25
CA ALA A 38 -1.70 -3.46 3.86
C ALA A 38 -1.27 -4.63 2.95
N LYS A 39 -0.37 -5.51 3.43
CA LYS A 39 0.04 -6.71 2.70
C LYS A 39 -1.11 -7.69 2.52
N LEU A 40 -1.89 -7.97 3.57
CA LEU A 40 -3.08 -8.83 3.49
C LEU A 40 -4.16 -8.24 2.58
N ALA A 41 -4.35 -6.92 2.64
CA ALA A 41 -5.21 -6.18 1.71
C ALA A 41 -4.74 -6.33 0.25
N GLY A 42 -3.42 -6.26 0.00
CA GLY A 42 -2.83 -6.52 -1.30
C GLY A 42 -3.02 -7.96 -1.79
N VAL A 43 -2.90 -8.95 -0.90
CA VAL A 43 -3.21 -10.36 -1.22
C VAL A 43 -4.67 -10.52 -1.61
N PHE A 44 -5.60 -9.87 -0.91
CA PHE A 44 -7.02 -9.87 -1.27
C PHE A 44 -7.24 -9.33 -2.70
N LEU A 45 -6.63 -8.18 -3.01
CA LEU A 45 -6.69 -7.58 -4.35
C LEU A 45 -6.09 -8.50 -5.41
N TYR A 46 -4.96 -9.14 -5.13
CA TYR A 46 -4.32 -10.09 -6.04
C TYR A 46 -5.22 -11.29 -6.37
N LEU A 47 -5.86 -11.86 -5.35
CA LEU A 47 -6.72 -13.02 -5.52
C LEU A 47 -7.92 -12.70 -6.40
N ASN A 48 -8.53 -11.52 -6.23
CA ASN A 48 -9.85 -11.26 -6.79
C ASN A 48 -10.07 -9.91 -7.47
N ASN A 49 -9.02 -9.17 -7.81
CA ASN A 49 -9.10 -7.86 -8.47
C ASN A 49 -10.04 -6.87 -7.75
N GLY A 50 -10.11 -6.95 -6.41
CA GLY A 50 -10.99 -6.10 -5.59
C GLY A 50 -12.45 -6.57 -5.43
N GLY A 51 -12.86 -7.64 -6.09
CA GLY A 51 -14.19 -8.24 -5.86
C GLY A 51 -14.26 -9.06 -4.55
N PRO A 52 -15.43 -9.62 -4.20
CA PRO A 52 -15.59 -10.54 -3.06
C PRO A 52 -15.00 -11.94 -3.33
N ILE A 53 -14.20 -12.46 -2.40
CA ILE A 53 -13.69 -13.84 -2.47
C ILE A 53 -14.85 -14.81 -2.26
N THR A 54 -14.89 -15.89 -3.04
CA THR A 54 -15.95 -16.91 -2.99
C THR A 54 -15.38 -18.32 -2.77
N ALA A 55 -16.20 -19.24 -2.26
CA ALA A 55 -15.78 -20.63 -2.05
C ALA A 55 -15.23 -21.34 -3.31
N PRO A 56 -15.74 -21.09 -4.54
CA PRO A 56 -15.13 -21.59 -5.77
C PRO A 56 -13.69 -21.09 -6.00
N MET A 57 -13.39 -19.82 -5.66
CA MET A 57 -12.03 -19.28 -5.80
C MET A 57 -11.06 -19.96 -4.84
N ILE A 58 -11.47 -20.14 -3.58
CA ILE A 58 -10.69 -20.90 -2.60
C ILE A 58 -10.50 -22.35 -3.04
N ALA A 59 -11.52 -23.00 -3.62
CA ALA A 59 -11.39 -24.35 -4.15
C ALA A 59 -10.31 -24.46 -5.24
N VAL A 60 -10.20 -23.45 -6.12
CA VAL A 60 -9.13 -23.39 -7.14
C VAL A 60 -7.76 -23.29 -6.49
N LEU A 61 -7.60 -22.47 -5.45
CA LEU A 61 -6.33 -22.35 -4.70
C LEU A 61 -5.99 -23.64 -3.97
N LEU A 62 -6.96 -24.28 -3.32
CA LEU A 62 -6.75 -25.54 -2.60
C LEU A 62 -6.31 -26.67 -3.53
N ARG A 63 -6.87 -26.77 -4.74
CA ARG A 63 -6.40 -27.73 -5.77
C ARG A 63 -4.96 -27.49 -6.19
N TYR A 64 -4.55 -26.23 -6.19
CA TYR A 64 -3.18 -25.87 -6.54
C TYR A 64 -2.19 -26.21 -5.43
N LEU A 65 -2.58 -26.00 -4.17
CA LEU A 65 -1.75 -26.26 -3.00
C LEU A 65 -1.71 -27.74 -2.60
N TYR A 66 -2.82 -28.46 -2.78
CA TYR A 66 -2.99 -29.86 -2.40
C TYR A 66 -3.26 -30.72 -3.63
N THR A 67 -2.20 -31.28 -4.21
CA THR A 67 -2.28 -32.14 -5.40
C THR A 67 -2.89 -33.51 -5.13
N ASP A 68 -2.85 -33.95 -3.86
CA ASP A 68 -3.18 -35.33 -3.48
C ASP A 68 -4.60 -35.47 -2.90
N VAL A 69 -5.33 -34.36 -2.79
CA VAL A 69 -6.69 -34.32 -2.22
C VAL A 69 -7.72 -34.51 -3.33
N LYS A 70 -8.72 -35.37 -3.10
CA LYS A 70 -9.76 -35.64 -4.10
C LYS A 70 -10.65 -34.42 -4.30
N ASP A 71 -11.11 -34.24 -5.54
CA ASP A 71 -12.02 -33.14 -5.90
C ASP A 71 -13.33 -33.13 -5.06
N SER A 72 -13.77 -34.29 -4.58
CA SER A 72 -14.90 -34.45 -3.67
C SER A 72 -14.69 -33.84 -2.28
N GLU A 73 -13.43 -33.69 -1.85
CA GLU A 73 -13.02 -33.18 -0.53
C GLU A 73 -12.67 -31.69 -0.60
N ILE A 74 -12.20 -31.21 -1.75
CA ILE A 74 -11.87 -29.79 -1.98
C ILE A 74 -13.08 -28.88 -1.77
N LYS A 75 -14.26 -29.26 -2.27
CA LYS A 75 -15.45 -28.39 -2.20
C LYS A 75 -15.96 -28.21 -0.76
N PRO A 76 -16.11 -29.27 0.06
CA PRO A 76 -16.36 -29.11 1.50
C PRO A 76 -15.29 -28.27 2.20
N LEU A 77 -14.01 -28.50 1.89
CA LEU A 77 -12.89 -27.79 2.51
C LEU A 77 -12.90 -26.30 2.18
N SER A 78 -13.25 -25.92 0.94
CA SER A 78 -13.33 -24.52 0.55
C SER A 78 -14.47 -23.79 1.26
N ILE A 79 -15.63 -24.43 1.43
CA ILE A 79 -16.74 -23.89 2.21
C ILE A 79 -16.35 -23.73 3.69
N GLN A 80 -15.66 -24.72 4.26
CA GLN A 80 -15.19 -24.66 5.64
C GLN A 80 -14.17 -23.53 5.83
N CYS A 81 -13.22 -23.38 4.90
CA CYS A 81 -12.23 -22.30 4.91
C CYS A 81 -12.91 -20.92 4.86
N MET A 82 -13.88 -20.72 3.95
CA MET A 82 -14.66 -19.48 3.87
C MET A 82 -15.38 -19.14 5.18
N LYS A 83 -15.99 -20.14 5.83
CA LYS A 83 -16.63 -19.96 7.14
C LYS A 83 -15.64 -19.57 8.23
N GLN A 84 -14.47 -20.21 8.28
CA GLN A 84 -13.43 -19.89 9.25
C GLN A 84 -12.86 -18.49 9.04
N LEU A 85 -12.78 -18.02 7.80
CA LEU A 85 -12.38 -16.65 7.46
C LEU A 85 -13.48 -15.62 7.77
N GLY A 86 -14.71 -16.05 8.03
CA GLY A 86 -15.82 -15.15 8.41
C GLY A 86 -16.63 -14.63 7.23
N SER A 87 -16.83 -15.46 6.20
CA SER A 87 -17.72 -15.14 5.07
C SER A 87 -19.13 -14.76 5.53
N ASN A 88 -19.80 -13.89 4.79
CA ASN A 88 -21.18 -13.48 5.03
C ASN A 88 -22.20 -14.62 4.70
N GLU A 89 -23.48 -14.33 4.89
CA GLU A 89 -24.59 -15.26 4.60
C GLU A 89 -24.65 -15.71 3.14
N ASN A 90 -24.13 -14.90 2.21
CA ASN A 90 -24.05 -15.21 0.78
C ASN A 90 -22.81 -16.08 0.43
N GLY A 91 -21.97 -16.42 1.40
CA GLY A 91 -20.74 -17.18 1.18
C GLY A 91 -19.64 -16.36 0.51
N GLU A 92 -19.69 -15.03 0.67
CA GLU A 92 -18.72 -14.08 0.15
C GLU A 92 -17.89 -13.47 1.27
N LEU A 93 -16.65 -13.12 0.95
CA LEU A 93 -15.70 -12.52 1.87
C LEU A 93 -15.17 -11.22 1.28
N ASN A 94 -15.41 -10.10 1.97
CA ASN A 94 -14.83 -8.81 1.59
C ASN A 94 -13.43 -8.63 2.18
N GLN A 95 -12.75 -7.56 1.77
CA GLN A 95 -11.36 -7.29 2.17
C GLN A 95 -11.18 -7.22 3.69
N LYS A 96 -12.07 -6.50 4.40
CA LYS A 96 -12.00 -6.37 5.86
C LYS A 96 -12.17 -7.72 6.56
N GLN A 97 -13.15 -8.52 6.11
CA GLN A 97 -13.38 -9.86 6.66
C GLN A 97 -12.19 -10.78 6.38
N PHE A 98 -11.56 -10.67 5.21
CA PHE A 98 -10.36 -11.44 4.88
C PHE A 98 -9.19 -11.09 5.79
N VAL A 99 -8.85 -9.81 5.95
CA VAL A 99 -7.74 -9.34 6.78
C VAL A 99 -7.93 -9.81 8.23
N GLU A 100 -9.10 -9.53 8.81
CA GLU A 100 -9.41 -9.92 10.19
C GLU A 100 -9.48 -11.45 10.36
N GLY A 101 -10.06 -12.15 9.38
CA GLY A 101 -10.16 -13.60 9.37
C GLY A 101 -8.79 -14.28 9.36
N VAL A 102 -7.87 -13.80 8.53
CA VAL A 102 -6.49 -14.33 8.45
C VAL A 102 -5.74 -14.06 9.76
N LYS A 103 -5.78 -12.84 10.27
CA LYS A 103 -5.13 -12.47 11.54
C LYS A 103 -5.65 -13.25 12.74
N ARG A 104 -6.91 -13.68 12.71
CA ARG A 104 -7.51 -14.53 13.75
C ARG A 104 -7.04 -15.98 13.67
N LEU A 105 -6.81 -16.50 12.45
CA LEU A 105 -6.50 -17.91 12.23
C LEU A 105 -5.00 -18.21 12.28
N ILE A 106 -4.16 -17.26 11.87
CA ILE A 106 -2.71 -17.44 11.78
C ILE A 106 -2.04 -16.50 12.80
N PRO A 107 -1.16 -17.02 13.68
CA PRO A 107 -0.39 -16.19 14.60
C PRO A 107 0.38 -15.09 13.88
N ARG A 108 0.52 -13.94 14.55
CA ARG A 108 1.18 -12.75 13.99
C ARG A 108 2.61 -13.05 13.52
N ASP A 109 3.39 -13.75 14.32
CA ASP A 109 4.81 -14.03 14.01
C ASP A 109 4.94 -14.87 12.74
N GLU A 110 4.06 -15.85 12.54
CA GLU A 110 4.00 -16.68 11.34
C GLU A 110 3.55 -15.86 10.12
N LEU A 111 2.59 -14.94 10.29
CA LEU A 111 2.20 -14.02 9.23
C LEU A 111 3.32 -13.06 8.82
N GLU A 112 4.07 -12.53 9.78
CA GLU A 112 5.22 -11.66 9.52
C GLU A 112 6.36 -12.41 8.83
N GLU A 113 6.55 -13.70 9.16
CA GLU A 113 7.50 -14.57 8.45
C GLU A 113 7.04 -14.85 7.01
N ILE A 114 5.78 -15.25 6.81
CA ILE A 114 5.23 -15.60 5.48
C ILE A 114 5.16 -14.37 4.56
N LEU A 115 4.76 -13.21 5.10
CA LEU A 115 4.64 -11.94 4.35
C LEU A 115 5.90 -11.08 4.42
N GLY A 116 6.96 -11.60 5.03
CA GLY A 116 8.27 -10.97 5.12
C GLY A 116 8.93 -10.92 3.76
N PHE A 117 8.90 -9.75 3.13
CA PHE A 117 9.67 -9.47 1.92
C PHE A 117 10.77 -8.48 2.28
N ASN A 118 12.01 -8.82 1.96
CA ASN A 118 13.14 -7.92 2.13
C ASN A 118 13.80 -7.71 0.76
N ILE A 119 13.84 -6.47 0.27
CA ILE A 119 14.54 -6.16 -0.99
C ILE A 119 16.03 -6.52 -0.88
N VAL A 120 16.60 -6.29 0.31
CA VAL A 120 17.97 -6.69 0.63
C VAL A 120 17.94 -8.00 1.40
N PRO A 121 18.51 -9.09 0.86
CA PRO A 121 18.61 -10.37 1.55
C PRO A 121 19.25 -10.23 2.93
N ALA A 122 18.64 -10.83 3.96
CA ALA A 122 19.12 -10.76 5.35
C ALA A 122 20.61 -11.11 5.52
N LYS A 123 21.12 -12.04 4.69
CA LYS A 123 22.52 -12.44 4.68
C LYS A 123 23.49 -11.29 4.33
N LEU A 124 23.11 -10.43 3.38
CA LEU A 124 23.94 -9.27 3.01
C LEU A 124 23.93 -8.21 4.10
N LEU A 125 22.84 -8.10 4.86
CA LEU A 125 22.72 -7.16 5.97
C LEU A 125 23.52 -7.62 7.18
N ASP A 126 23.55 -8.93 7.44
CA ASP A 126 24.43 -9.52 8.44
C ASP A 126 25.91 -9.35 8.06
N GLU A 127 26.28 -9.45 6.78
CA GLU A 127 27.64 -9.18 6.32
C GLU A 127 28.03 -7.71 6.46
N VAL A 128 27.15 -6.77 6.09
CA VAL A 128 27.39 -5.33 6.29
C VAL A 128 27.51 -4.96 7.77
N ASN A 129 26.69 -5.55 8.64
CA ASN A 129 26.77 -5.33 10.09
C ASN A 129 28.01 -5.97 10.75
N ARG A 130 28.70 -6.89 10.06
CA ARG A 130 29.95 -7.52 10.52
C ARG A 130 31.21 -6.80 10.06
N LEU A 131 31.11 -5.85 9.14
CA LEU A 131 32.25 -5.04 8.72
C LEU A 131 32.56 -3.98 9.78
N PRO A 132 33.85 -3.76 10.13
CA PRO A 132 34.24 -2.64 10.98
C PRO A 132 33.90 -1.34 10.25
N SER A 133 33.06 -0.50 10.87
CA SER A 133 32.63 0.78 10.33
C SER A 133 33.85 1.64 9.95
N PRO A 134 34.00 2.09 8.69
CA PRO A 134 34.88 3.21 8.39
C PRO A 134 34.35 4.46 9.12
N GLU A 135 35.23 5.31 9.64
CA GLU A 135 34.92 6.61 10.27
C GLU A 135 34.39 7.67 9.28
N LEU A 136 33.57 7.25 8.32
CA LEU A 136 32.74 8.14 7.54
C LEU A 136 31.34 7.90 8.03
N SER A 137 30.77 8.92 8.69
CA SER A 137 29.37 8.99 9.12
C SER A 137 28.43 8.79 7.93
N VAL A 138 28.26 7.54 7.53
CA VAL A 138 27.19 7.07 6.67
C VAL A 138 26.10 6.68 7.64
N THR A 139 25.09 7.55 7.75
CA THR A 139 23.86 7.25 8.46
C THR A 139 23.28 5.96 7.91
N ASN A 140 23.38 4.92 8.73
CA ASN A 140 22.81 3.61 8.49
C ASN A 140 21.27 3.79 8.41
N PRO A 141 20.59 3.59 7.27
CA PRO A 141 19.15 3.89 7.14
C PRO A 141 18.24 2.98 7.99
N ARG A 142 18.83 2.00 8.68
CA ARG A 142 18.15 0.97 9.47
C ARG A 142 18.16 1.19 10.98
N SER A 143 18.69 2.31 11.46
CA SER A 143 18.47 2.70 12.85
C SER A 143 17.00 3.11 13.02
N LYS A 144 16.21 2.16 13.52
CA LYS A 144 14.95 2.33 14.27
C LYS A 144 14.56 3.80 14.42
N LEU A 145 13.77 4.32 13.49
CA LEU A 145 13.04 5.55 13.72
C LEU A 145 11.90 5.20 14.67
N ASN A 146 12.18 5.34 15.97
CA ASN A 146 11.14 5.73 16.91
C ASN A 146 10.62 7.09 16.43
N PHE A 147 9.64 7.09 15.51
CA PHE A 147 8.81 8.26 15.26
C PHE A 147 7.94 8.45 16.51
N GLN A 148 8.53 9.02 17.55
CA GLN A 148 7.77 9.68 18.61
C GLN A 148 6.92 10.75 17.94
N ASP A 149 5.60 10.55 17.89
CA ASP A 149 4.44 11.47 17.97
C ASP A 149 4.54 12.96 17.54
N TYR A 150 5.61 13.41 16.89
CA TYR A 150 5.91 14.82 16.59
C TYR A 150 5.93 15.16 15.10
N ASP A 151 5.79 14.17 14.20
CA ASP A 151 5.92 14.39 12.75
C ASP A 151 4.65 14.05 11.94
N LEU A 152 3.54 13.81 12.64
CA LEU A 152 2.22 13.58 12.05
C LEU A 152 1.56 14.89 11.63
N ILE A 153 0.95 14.88 10.44
CA ILE A 153 0.27 16.05 9.87
C ILE A 153 -1.18 16.10 10.37
N SER A 154 -1.53 17.19 11.06
CA SER A 154 -2.86 17.44 11.59
C SER A 154 -3.87 17.80 10.50
N ASN A 155 -5.16 17.56 10.77
CA ASN A 155 -6.24 17.95 9.86
C ASN A 155 -6.28 19.47 9.61
N ASP A 156 -5.94 20.28 10.62
CA ASP A 156 -5.90 21.74 10.51
C ASP A 156 -4.79 22.19 9.54
N GLU A 157 -3.62 21.54 9.57
CA GLU A 157 -2.54 21.78 8.60
C GLU A 157 -2.94 21.40 7.18
N LEU A 158 -3.57 20.22 6.99
CA LEU A 158 -4.06 19.80 5.67
C LEU A 158 -5.11 20.77 5.12
N GLN A 159 -6.01 21.26 5.97
CA GLN A 159 -7.04 22.22 5.58
C GLN A 159 -6.46 23.59 5.22
N LYS A 160 -5.45 24.06 5.97
CA LYS A 160 -4.74 25.30 5.64
C LYS A 160 -3.96 25.18 4.33
N ILE A 161 -3.35 24.02 4.07
CA ILE A 161 -2.64 23.75 2.82
C ILE A 161 -3.61 23.68 1.64
N SER A 162 -4.74 22.97 1.76
CA SER A 162 -5.73 22.87 0.70
C SER A 162 -6.32 24.23 0.31
N LEU A 163 -6.66 25.06 1.30
CA LEU A 163 -7.19 26.42 1.10
C LEU A 163 -6.21 27.34 0.35
N ARG A 164 -4.91 27.23 0.62
CA ARG A 164 -3.89 28.09 -0.03
C ARG A 164 -3.41 27.53 -1.36
N ALA A 165 -3.28 26.20 -1.47
CA ALA A 165 -2.91 25.53 -2.71
C ALA A 165 -4.00 25.65 -3.78
N SER A 166 -5.29 25.72 -3.41
CA SER A 166 -6.41 25.87 -4.36
C SER A 166 -6.31 27.12 -5.23
N ARG A 167 -5.57 28.15 -4.78
CA ARG A 167 -5.34 29.41 -5.51
C ARG A 167 -4.09 29.37 -6.40
N LYS A 168 -3.44 28.20 -6.50
CA LYS A 168 -2.16 27.97 -7.18
C LYS A 168 -2.26 26.77 -8.12
N ASN A 169 -1.16 26.43 -8.77
CA ASN A 169 -1.04 25.24 -9.63
C ASN A 169 -0.87 23.96 -8.78
N TRP A 170 -1.94 23.57 -8.08
CA TRP A 170 -1.96 22.42 -7.17
C TRP A 170 -1.96 21.03 -7.83
N PRO A 171 -2.38 20.80 -9.10
CA PRO A 171 -2.33 19.45 -9.67
C PRO A 171 -0.93 18.84 -9.63
N LYS A 172 0.12 19.66 -9.73
CA LYS A 172 1.51 19.23 -9.58
C LYS A 172 1.80 18.64 -8.18
N LEU A 173 1.19 19.20 -7.13
CA LEU A 173 1.27 18.66 -5.78
C LEU A 173 0.65 17.26 -5.71
N ALA A 174 -0.52 17.07 -6.30
CA ALA A 174 -1.16 15.76 -6.34
C ALA A 174 -0.24 14.72 -7.03
N TYR A 175 0.40 15.10 -8.15
CA TYR A 175 1.35 14.21 -8.84
C TYR A 175 2.58 13.87 -8.01
N LYS A 176 3.10 14.83 -7.23
CA LYS A 176 4.22 14.59 -6.31
C LYS A 176 3.86 13.73 -5.11
N LEU A 177 2.59 13.73 -4.73
CA LEU A 177 2.05 12.85 -3.70
C LEU A 177 1.66 11.45 -4.22
N GLY A 178 1.85 11.20 -5.52
CA GLY A 178 1.62 9.89 -6.14
C GLY A 178 0.27 9.72 -6.83
N PHE A 179 -0.59 10.74 -6.81
CA PHE A 179 -1.85 10.72 -7.56
C PHE A 179 -1.61 10.91 -9.05
N LEU A 180 -2.39 10.24 -9.89
CA LEU A 180 -2.30 10.39 -11.34
C LEU A 180 -3.35 11.38 -11.85
N GLU A 181 -3.20 11.83 -13.09
CA GLU A 181 -4.13 12.77 -13.73
C GLU A 181 -5.58 12.28 -13.70
N TYR A 182 -5.81 10.98 -13.91
CA TYR A 182 -7.15 10.41 -13.83
C TYR A 182 -7.71 10.40 -12.39
N ASP A 183 -6.86 10.25 -11.36
CA ASP A 183 -7.30 10.36 -9.96
C ASP A 183 -7.72 11.80 -9.70
N VAL A 184 -6.89 12.75 -10.11
CA VAL A 184 -7.16 14.18 -9.96
C VAL A 184 -8.48 14.57 -10.65
N GLU A 185 -8.70 14.12 -11.89
CA GLU A 185 -9.95 14.37 -12.64
C GLU A 185 -11.17 13.72 -11.94
N ALA A 186 -11.06 12.45 -11.52
CA ALA A 186 -12.15 11.75 -10.84
C ALA A 186 -12.52 12.42 -9.50
N TYR A 187 -11.52 12.88 -8.74
CA TYR A 187 -11.77 13.60 -7.48
C TYR A 187 -12.28 15.02 -7.71
N GLN A 188 -11.88 15.69 -8.79
CA GLN A 188 -12.47 16.96 -9.20
C GLN A 188 -13.95 16.79 -9.53
N GLU A 189 -14.33 15.79 -10.33
CA GLU A 189 -15.73 15.49 -10.65
C GLU A 189 -16.54 15.18 -9.39
N LEU A 190 -16.00 14.33 -8.49
CA LEU A 190 -16.65 13.96 -7.23
C LEU A 190 -16.88 15.15 -6.29
N LYS A 191 -16.04 16.18 -6.38
CA LYS A 191 -16.12 17.40 -5.55
C LYS A 191 -16.74 18.59 -6.28
N ASN A 192 -17.44 18.37 -7.40
CA ASN A 192 -18.05 19.43 -8.21
C ASN A 192 -17.03 20.50 -8.64
N TYR A 193 -15.81 20.08 -8.97
CA TYR A 193 -14.68 20.91 -9.37
C TYR A 193 -14.23 21.94 -8.32
N ASP A 194 -14.62 21.75 -7.06
CA ASP A 194 -14.09 22.52 -5.93
C ASP A 194 -12.64 22.12 -5.66
N SER A 195 -11.70 22.99 -6.05
CA SER A 195 -10.27 22.75 -5.89
C SER A 195 -9.85 22.60 -4.44
N GLU A 196 -10.43 23.36 -3.50
CA GLU A 196 -10.09 23.23 -2.07
C GLU A 196 -10.55 21.88 -1.53
N ALA A 197 -11.80 21.52 -1.79
CA ALA A 197 -12.36 20.25 -1.35
C ALA A 197 -11.66 19.04 -2.00
N THR A 198 -11.21 19.20 -3.25
CA THR A 198 -10.45 18.17 -3.99
C THR A 198 -9.06 17.97 -3.38
N ILE A 199 -8.29 19.05 -3.18
CA ILE A 199 -6.94 18.98 -2.59
C ILE A 199 -7.02 18.40 -1.18
N TYR A 200 -8.00 18.82 -0.38
CA TYR A 200 -8.17 18.30 0.98
C TYR A 200 -8.45 16.80 0.96
N ALA A 201 -9.34 16.33 0.09
CA ALA A 201 -9.64 14.90 -0.05
C ALA A 201 -8.40 14.10 -0.48
N LEU A 202 -7.65 14.58 -1.47
CA LEU A 202 -6.41 13.94 -1.92
C LEU A 202 -5.37 13.86 -0.79
N LEU A 203 -5.20 14.94 -0.01
CA LEU A 203 -4.29 14.95 1.13
C LEU A 203 -4.71 13.98 2.25
N GLN A 204 -6.02 13.81 2.48
CA GLN A 204 -6.53 12.83 3.43
C GLN A 204 -6.26 11.40 2.95
N ILE A 205 -6.52 11.11 1.67
CA ILE A 205 -6.26 9.81 1.07
C ILE A 205 -4.77 9.49 1.11
N TRP A 206 -3.92 10.45 0.73
CA TRP A 206 -2.47 10.28 0.80
C TRP A 206 -2.02 9.92 2.21
N ARG A 207 -2.55 10.60 3.24
CA ARG A 207 -2.22 10.28 4.64
C ARG A 207 -2.75 8.91 5.07
N GLU A 208 -3.94 8.52 4.60
CA GLU A 208 -4.54 7.21 4.92
C GLU A 208 -3.82 6.04 4.23
N GLU A 209 -3.38 6.22 2.99
CA GLU A 209 -2.70 5.20 2.20
C GLU A 209 -1.22 5.01 2.61
N GLU A 210 -0.54 6.10 2.95
CA GLU A 210 0.87 6.06 3.40
C GLU A 210 0.97 5.78 4.91
N GLY A 211 -0.05 6.09 5.72
CA GLY A 211 -0.05 5.80 7.15
C GLY A 211 1.12 6.48 7.88
N ASP A 212 1.97 5.70 8.55
CA ASP A 212 3.10 6.21 9.33
C ASP A 212 4.21 6.86 8.45
N THR A 213 4.21 6.63 7.13
CA THR A 213 5.16 7.26 6.19
C THR A 213 4.66 8.61 5.67
N ALA A 214 3.43 9.02 5.99
CA ALA A 214 2.83 10.31 5.65
C ALA A 214 3.35 11.44 6.57
N THR A 215 4.66 11.65 6.57
CA THR A 215 5.33 12.61 7.46
C THR A 215 5.24 14.04 6.94
N LYS A 216 5.31 15.02 7.86
CA LYS A 216 5.46 16.45 7.50
C LYS A 216 6.64 16.69 6.57
N GLN A 217 7.74 15.95 6.74
CA GLN A 217 8.91 16.03 5.87
C GLN A 217 8.59 15.66 4.42
N ARG A 218 7.83 14.58 4.21
CA ARG A 218 7.49 14.13 2.86
C ARG A 218 6.50 15.08 2.17
N LEU A 219 5.56 15.65 2.91
CA LEU A 219 4.68 16.71 2.39
C LEU A 219 5.48 18.00 2.08
N ARG A 220 6.48 18.34 2.89
CA ARG A 220 7.38 19.48 2.65
C ARG A 220 8.15 19.31 1.33
N GLU A 221 8.68 18.13 1.06
CA GLU A 221 9.36 17.80 -0.19
C GLU A 221 8.40 17.91 -1.38
N ALA A 222 7.20 17.32 -1.29
CA ALA A 222 6.19 17.39 -2.34
C ALA A 222 5.72 18.83 -2.63
N LEU A 223 5.62 19.68 -1.60
CA LEU A 223 5.33 21.11 -1.75
C LEU A 223 6.45 21.87 -2.45
N SER A 224 7.70 21.63 -2.07
CA SER A 224 8.87 22.28 -2.69
C SER A 224 9.02 21.89 -4.16
N GLU A 225 8.93 20.59 -4.47
CA GLU A 225 9.04 20.11 -5.86
C GLU A 225 7.89 20.60 -6.76
N SER A 226 6.77 20.95 -6.14
CA SER A 226 5.60 21.54 -6.79
C SER A 226 5.69 23.06 -6.96
N GLY A 227 6.70 23.72 -6.41
CA GLY A 227 6.85 25.17 -6.40
C GLY A 227 5.88 25.87 -5.44
N LEU A 228 5.46 25.17 -4.39
CA LEU A 228 4.58 25.66 -3.32
C LEU A 228 5.38 25.87 -2.01
N ASP A 229 6.64 26.28 -2.12
CA ASP A 229 7.55 26.47 -0.97
C ASP A 229 6.99 27.45 0.08
N GLU A 230 6.18 28.41 -0.37
CA GLU A 230 5.46 29.36 0.49
C GLU A 230 4.46 28.71 1.48
N LEU A 231 4.08 27.45 1.24
CA LEU A 231 3.17 26.69 2.10
C LEU A 231 3.91 25.84 3.14
N ILE A 232 5.21 25.62 2.99
CA ILE A 232 6.04 24.85 3.94
C ILE A 232 5.94 25.37 5.38
N PRO A 233 5.89 26.69 5.66
CA PRO A 233 5.76 27.20 7.02
C PRO A 233 4.48 26.81 7.75
N ILE A 234 3.47 26.29 7.04
CA ILE A 234 2.21 25.79 7.61
C ILE A 234 2.42 24.48 8.37
N LEU A 235 3.47 23.72 8.03
CA LEU A 235 3.81 22.41 8.61
C LEU A 235 4.63 22.51 9.91
N ASN A 236 4.77 23.71 10.49
CA ASN A 236 5.55 23.97 11.71
C ASN A 236 4.74 23.78 12.98
#